data_AF-A0A940Z6F2-F1
#
_entry.id   AF-A0A940Z6F2-F1
#
_cell.length_a   1.000
_cell.length_b   1.000
_cell.length_c   1.000
_cell.angle_alpha   90.00
_cell.angle_beta   90.00
_cell.angle_gamma   90.00
#
_symmetry.space_group_name_H-M   'P 1'
#
loop_
_entity.id
_entity.type
_entity.pdbx_description
1 polymer ?
#
loop_
_entity_poly.entity_id
_entity_poly.type
_entity_poly.pdbx_seq_one_letter_code
_entity_poly.pdbx_strand_id
1 'polypeptide(L)'
;MQTISILQAIFGVAMLALGRKLYWLFVGGIGFAIGFSAAARFLDESSIWTLLLVGLIAGVLAALAAVFMNRLVLGIAGFLVGGYLAVQLIELINLNSDLPIWLIFIIGGTLFALLVAMLFDWALVGLTSLVGAGLLVQLLGASSILSLALIAVLVVIGFIIQGRALLKK
;
A
#
# COMPACT_ATOMS: atom_id res chain seq x y z
N MET A 1 14.24 -23.47 14.16
CA MET A 1 14.70 -22.07 14.00
C MET A 1 15.19 -21.75 12.57
N GLN A 2 15.85 -22.67 11.83
CA GLN A 2 16.30 -22.41 10.44
C GLN A 2 15.19 -22.36 9.37
N THR A 3 14.08 -23.08 9.54
CA THR A 3 12.97 -23.11 8.57
C THR A 3 12.22 -21.77 8.46
N ILE A 4 12.10 -21.04 9.58
CA ILE A 4 11.48 -19.71 9.63
C ILE A 4 12.29 -18.70 8.80
N SER A 5 13.62 -18.86 8.80
CA SER A 5 14.55 -17.98 8.09
C SER A 5 14.44 -18.09 6.56
N ILE A 6 14.28 -19.30 6.03
CA ILE A 6 14.14 -19.54 4.59
C ILE A 6 12.81 -18.99 4.07
N LEU A 7 11.72 -19.19 4.82
CA LEU A 7 10.40 -18.63 4.50
C LEU A 7 10.43 -17.10 4.48
N GLN A 8 11.08 -16.46 5.45
CA GLN A 8 11.24 -15.01 5.50
C GLN A 8 12.06 -14.48 4.31
N ALA A 9 13.13 -15.17 3.91
CA ALA A 9 13.92 -14.82 2.72
C ALA A 9 13.08 -14.90 1.43
N ILE A 10 12.33 -15.98 1.26
CA ILE A 10 11.45 -16.17 0.10
C ILE A 10 10.37 -15.08 0.06
N PHE A 11 9.75 -14.77 1.20
CA PHE A 11 8.75 -13.70 1.29
C PHE A 11 9.34 -12.30 1.02
N GLY A 12 10.53 -12.00 1.55
CA GLY A 12 11.22 -10.73 1.32
C GLY A 12 11.58 -10.53 -0.15
N VAL A 13 12.12 -11.56 -0.81
CA VAL A 13 12.43 -11.55 -2.24
C VAL A 13 11.15 -11.47 -3.08
N ALA A 14 10.11 -12.24 -2.73
CA ALA A 14 8.83 -12.19 -3.43
C ALA A 14 8.16 -10.82 -3.31
N MET A 15 8.18 -10.18 -2.13
CA MET A 15 7.68 -8.81 -1.94
C MET A 15 8.46 -7.79 -2.78
N LEU A 16 9.79 -7.92 -2.83
CA LEU A 16 10.63 -7.03 -3.64
C LEU A 16 10.42 -7.21 -5.15
N ALA A 17 10.14 -8.43 -5.63
CA ALA A 17 10.00 -8.73 -7.05
C ALA A 17 8.56 -8.59 -7.58
N LEU A 18 7.56 -8.91 -6.77
CA LEU A 18 6.17 -9.04 -7.18
C LEU A 18 5.22 -8.05 -6.46
N GLY A 19 5.74 -7.00 -5.82
CA GLY A 19 5.01 -6.07 -4.95
C GLY A 19 3.62 -5.66 -5.44
N ARG A 20 3.48 -5.23 -6.70
CA ARG A 20 2.19 -4.83 -7.29
C ARG A 20 1.16 -5.96 -7.36
N LYS A 21 1.59 -7.19 -7.65
CA LYS A 21 0.71 -8.37 -7.71
C LYS A 21 0.41 -8.92 -6.32
N LEU A 22 1.32 -8.74 -5.35
CA LEU A 22 1.13 -9.16 -3.96
C LEU A 22 0.36 -8.17 -3.10
N TYR A 23 0.01 -6.97 -3.58
CA TYR A 23 -0.75 -5.99 -2.79
C TYR A 23 -1.97 -6.60 -2.10
N TRP A 24 -2.76 -7.38 -2.85
CA TRP A 24 -3.94 -8.07 -2.31
C TRP A 24 -3.60 -9.01 -1.16
N LEU A 25 -2.52 -9.79 -1.31
CA LEU A 25 -2.03 -10.72 -0.30
C LEU A 25 -1.45 -9.98 0.91
N PHE A 26 -0.83 -8.82 0.70
CA PHE A 26 -0.26 -8.00 1.76
C PHE A 26 -1.36 -7.38 2.63
N VAL A 27 -2.36 -6.75 2.02
CA VAL A 27 -3.53 -6.22 2.73
C VAL A 27 -4.29 -7.34 3.41
N GLY A 28 -4.44 -8.50 2.75
CA GLY A 28 -5.02 -9.68 3.36
C GLY A 28 -4.23 -10.21 4.55
N GLY A 29 -2.90 -10.21 4.48
CA GLY A 29 -2.01 -10.61 5.57
C GLY A 29 -2.08 -9.65 6.77
N ILE A 30 -2.14 -8.34 6.52
CA ILE A 30 -2.37 -7.34 7.57
C ILE A 30 -3.77 -7.53 8.18
N GLY A 31 -4.80 -7.71 7.34
CA GLY A 31 -6.16 -7.98 7.79
C GLY A 31 -6.25 -9.25 8.65
N PHE A 32 -5.48 -10.29 8.29
CA PHE A 32 -5.34 -11.50 9.10
C PHE A 32 -4.68 -11.21 10.44
N ALA A 33 -3.56 -10.49 10.47
CA ALA A 33 -2.83 -10.19 11.71
C ALA A 33 -3.67 -9.32 12.66
N ILE A 34 -4.36 -8.32 12.13
CA ILE A 34 -5.27 -7.46 12.90
C ILE A 34 -6.47 -8.28 13.38
N GLY A 35 -7.11 -9.07 12.50
CA GLY A 35 -8.24 -9.92 12.86
C GLY A 35 -7.89 -10.96 13.91
N PHE A 36 -6.73 -11.60 13.78
CA PHE A 36 -6.22 -12.56 14.75
C PHE A 36 -5.91 -11.90 16.09
N SER A 37 -5.23 -10.74 16.10
CA SER A 37 -4.91 -10.03 17.34
C SER A 37 -6.14 -9.42 18.02
N ALA A 38 -7.12 -8.94 17.27
CA ALA A 38 -8.41 -8.52 17.79
C ALA A 38 -9.17 -9.72 18.37
N ALA A 39 -9.22 -10.84 17.65
CA ALA A 39 -9.85 -12.06 18.14
C ALA A 39 -9.20 -12.53 19.46
N ALA A 40 -7.87 -12.49 19.54
CA ALA A 40 -7.13 -12.87 20.73
C ALA A 40 -7.36 -11.95 21.94
N ARG A 41 -7.73 -10.68 21.72
CA ARG A 41 -8.00 -9.70 22.79
C ARG A 41 -9.46 -9.67 23.23
N PHE A 42 -10.40 -9.96 22.34
CA PHE A 42 -11.83 -9.85 22.62
C PHE A 42 -12.48 -11.21 22.92
N LEU A 43 -11.87 -12.31 22.46
CA LEU A 43 -12.31 -13.67 22.72
C LEU A 43 -11.32 -14.40 23.63
N ASP A 44 -10.82 -13.73 24.67
CA ASP A 44 -9.95 -14.29 25.71
C ASP A 44 -10.43 -15.71 26.08
N GLU A 45 -9.57 -16.72 25.87
CA GLU A 45 -9.81 -18.19 26.00
C GLU A 45 -10.43 -18.96 24.80
N SER A 46 -10.60 -18.36 23.63
CA SER A 46 -11.03 -19.12 22.45
C SER A 46 -9.92 -20.05 21.89
N SER A 47 -10.32 -21.27 21.49
CA SER A 47 -9.44 -22.26 20.85
C SER A 47 -8.63 -21.64 19.71
N ILE A 48 -7.36 -22.06 19.56
CA ILE A 48 -6.46 -21.58 18.51
C ILE A 48 -7.10 -21.63 17.11
N TRP A 49 -7.95 -22.62 16.86
CA TRP A 49 -8.69 -22.80 15.62
C TRP A 49 -9.70 -21.68 15.37
N THR A 50 -10.37 -21.19 16.42
CA THR A 50 -11.33 -20.07 16.34
C THR A 50 -10.61 -18.77 16.02
N LEU A 51 -9.47 -18.52 16.67
CA LEU A 51 -8.62 -17.36 16.41
C LEU A 51 -8.12 -17.36 14.96
N LEU A 52 -7.64 -18.50 14.48
CA LEU A 52 -7.21 -18.70 13.09
C LEU A 52 -8.35 -18.44 12.10
N LEU A 53 -9.56 -18.93 12.39
CA LEU A 53 -10.72 -18.79 11.51
C LEU A 53 -11.18 -17.32 11.41
N VAL A 54 -11.24 -16.60 12.55
CA VAL A 54 -11.57 -15.17 12.56
C VAL A 54 -10.50 -14.35 11.83
N GLY A 55 -9.22 -14.62 12.10
CA GLY A 55 -8.12 -14.01 11.37
C GLY A 55 -8.23 -14.27 9.87
N LEU A 56 -8.53 -15.51 9.46
CA LEU A 56 -8.64 -15.88 8.04
C LEU A 56 -9.80 -15.14 7.37
N ILE A 57 -10.98 -15.06 8.00
CA ILE A 57 -12.11 -14.30 7.48
C ILE A 57 -11.75 -12.83 7.35
N ALA A 58 -11.16 -12.22 8.38
CA ALA A 58 -10.75 -10.83 8.34
C ALA A 58 -9.73 -10.56 7.22
N GLY A 59 -8.75 -11.46 7.05
CA GLY A 59 -7.76 -11.39 5.99
C GLY A 59 -8.37 -11.52 4.60
N VAL A 60 -9.28 -12.47 4.39
CA VAL A 60 -10.00 -12.64 3.11
C VAL A 60 -10.86 -11.43 2.79
N LEU A 61 -11.60 -10.89 3.77
CA LEU A 61 -12.40 -9.68 3.59
C LEU A 61 -11.52 -8.46 3.26
N ALA A 62 -10.41 -8.28 3.98
CA ALA A 62 -9.47 -7.19 3.73
C ALA A 62 -8.84 -7.32 2.33
N ALA A 63 -8.47 -8.53 1.93
CA ALA A 63 -7.97 -8.80 0.61
C ALA A 63 -9.08 -8.47 -0.42
N LEU A 64 -10.25 -9.07 -0.35
CA LEU A 64 -11.35 -8.81 -1.29
C LEU A 64 -11.65 -7.31 -1.42
N ALA A 65 -11.72 -6.61 -0.30
CA ALA A 65 -11.82 -5.15 -0.29
C ALA A 65 -10.67 -4.51 -1.08
N ALA A 66 -9.42 -4.89 -0.84
CA ALA A 66 -8.27 -4.38 -1.58
C ALA A 66 -8.34 -4.57 -3.11
N VAL A 67 -8.91 -5.69 -3.61
CA VAL A 67 -9.10 -5.92 -5.05
C VAL A 67 -10.24 -5.08 -5.62
N PHE A 68 -11.36 -4.97 -4.92
CA PHE A 68 -12.53 -4.22 -5.40
C PHE A 68 -12.35 -2.70 -5.28
N MET A 69 -11.67 -2.21 -4.23
CA MET A 69 -11.49 -0.78 -3.96
C MET A 69 -10.42 -0.11 -4.84
N ASN A 70 -9.67 -0.89 -5.63
CA ASN A 70 -8.30 -0.56 -6.03
C ASN A 70 -8.13 0.56 -7.07
N ARG A 71 -9.18 0.92 -7.82
CA ARG A 71 -9.09 1.97 -8.85
C ARG A 71 -10.25 2.94 -8.85
N LEU A 72 -11.46 2.44 -8.67
CA LEU A 72 -12.67 3.28 -8.68
C LEU A 72 -12.72 4.19 -7.45
N VAL A 73 -12.50 3.65 -6.25
CA VAL A 73 -12.63 4.44 -5.01
C VAL A 73 -11.52 5.49 -4.92
N LEU A 74 -10.28 5.14 -5.25
CA LEU A 74 -9.18 6.08 -5.32
C LEU A 74 -9.38 7.15 -6.40
N GLY A 75 -9.91 6.77 -7.56
CA GLY A 75 -10.22 7.69 -8.65
C GLY A 75 -11.35 8.66 -8.27
N ILE A 76 -12.44 8.16 -7.67
CA ILE A 76 -13.58 8.97 -7.23
C ILE A 76 -13.15 9.90 -6.08
N ALA A 77 -12.46 9.38 -5.07
CA ALA A 77 -11.94 10.18 -3.97
C ALA A 77 -10.98 11.27 -4.47
N GLY A 78 -10.05 10.91 -5.36
CA GLY A 78 -9.14 11.85 -5.99
C GLY A 78 -9.87 12.90 -6.82
N PHE A 79 -10.92 12.51 -7.56
CA PHE A 79 -11.72 13.43 -8.35
C PHE A 79 -12.47 14.44 -7.47
N LEU A 80 -13.14 13.97 -6.43
CA LEU A 80 -13.92 14.84 -5.53
C LEU A 80 -13.00 15.80 -4.76
N VAL A 81 -11.91 15.28 -4.18
CA VAL A 81 -10.92 16.09 -3.45
C VAL A 81 -10.24 17.07 -4.38
N GLY A 82 -9.81 16.63 -5.56
CA GLY A 82 -9.14 17.47 -6.56
C GLY A 82 -10.03 18.58 -7.11
N GLY A 83 -11.29 18.27 -7.40
CA GLY A 83 -12.25 19.26 -7.88
C GLY A 83 -12.54 20.32 -6.81
N TYR A 84 -12.74 19.88 -5.56
CA TYR A 84 -12.94 20.79 -4.43
C TYR A 84 -11.70 21.68 -4.19
N LEU A 85 -10.50 21.10 -4.17
CA LEU A 85 -9.25 21.84 -4.00
C LEU A 85 -9.01 22.83 -5.14
N ALA A 86 -9.33 22.48 -6.38
CA ALA A 86 -9.15 23.38 -7.52
C ALA A 86 -10.05 24.63 -7.42
N VAL A 87 -11.30 24.45 -7.00
CA VAL A 87 -12.21 25.58 -6.75
C VAL A 87 -11.68 26.45 -5.62
N GLN A 88 -11.30 25.84 -4.48
CA GLN A 88 -10.72 26.54 -3.33
C GLN A 88 -9.42 27.29 -3.68
N LEU A 89 -8.57 26.72 -4.54
CA LEU A 89 -7.32 27.35 -4.98
C LEU A 89 -7.57 28.61 -5.80
N ILE A 90 -8.54 28.58 -6.73
CA ILE A 90 -8.89 29.76 -7.53
C ILE A 90 -9.45 30.88 -6.64
N GLU A 91 -10.31 30.53 -5.69
CA GLU A 91 -10.83 31.46 -4.69
C GLU A 91 -9.69 32.03 -3.81
N LEU A 92 -8.78 31.18 -3.32
CA LEU A 92 -7.68 31.58 -2.45
C LEU A 92 -6.73 32.59 -3.10
N ILE A 93 -6.46 32.43 -4.40
CA ILE A 93 -5.55 33.30 -5.15
C ILE A 93 -6.27 34.47 -5.84
N ASN A 94 -7.58 34.66 -5.58
CA ASN A 94 -8.43 35.66 -6.21
C ASN A 94 -8.27 35.68 -7.75
N LEU A 95 -8.11 34.50 -8.36
CA LEU A 95 -8.01 34.40 -9.80
C LEU A 95 -9.41 34.60 -10.37
N ASN A 96 -9.64 35.75 -11.01
CA ASN A 96 -10.87 36.02 -11.75
C ASN A 96 -10.89 35.12 -13.00
N SER A 97 -11.41 33.91 -12.84
CA SER A 97 -11.64 32.99 -13.95
C SER A 97 -13.05 33.20 -14.51
N ASP A 98 -13.15 33.52 -15.80
CA ASP A 98 -14.44 33.54 -16.52
C ASP A 98 -15.04 32.13 -16.71
N LEU A 99 -14.32 31.09 -16.29
CA LEU A 99 -14.76 29.70 -16.37
C LEU A 99 -15.81 29.42 -15.29
N PRO A 100 -16.90 28.71 -15.64
CA PRO A 100 -17.89 28.33 -14.65
C PRO A 100 -17.32 27.31 -13.65
N ILE A 101 -17.73 27.41 -12.39
CA ILE A 101 -17.23 26.61 -11.25
C ILE A 101 -17.27 25.10 -11.52
N TRP A 102 -18.33 24.60 -12.15
CA TRP A 102 -18.47 23.17 -12.46
C TRP A 102 -17.37 22.67 -13.41
N LEU A 103 -16.88 23.52 -14.32
CA LEU A 103 -15.82 23.17 -15.27
C LEU A 103 -14.45 23.14 -14.57
N ILE A 104 -14.19 24.11 -13.69
CA ILE A 104 -13.00 24.13 -12.81
C ILE A 104 -12.96 22.85 -11.96
N PHE A 105 -14.10 22.48 -11.37
CA PHE A 105 -14.22 21.26 -10.58
C PHE A 105 -13.91 20.00 -11.39
N ILE A 106 -14.45 19.87 -12.62
CA ILE A 106 -14.18 18.72 -13.49
C ILE A 106 -12.70 18.66 -13.89
N ILE A 107 -12.09 19.79 -14.26
CA ILE A 107 -10.68 19.84 -14.67
C ILE A 107 -9.78 19.47 -13.49
N GLY A 108 -9.99 20.13 -12.34
CA GLY A 108 -9.23 19.89 -11.12
C GLY A 108 -9.39 18.45 -10.62
N GLY A 109 -10.62 17.95 -10.61
CA GLY A 109 -10.92 16.58 -10.23
C GLY A 109 -10.26 15.57 -11.15
N THR A 110 -10.35 15.76 -12.47
CA THR A 110 -9.75 14.82 -13.45
C THR A 110 -8.23 14.81 -13.33
N LEU A 111 -7.60 15.98 -13.24
CA LEU A 111 -6.16 16.10 -13.05
C LEU A 111 -5.70 15.39 -11.78
N PHE A 112 -6.39 15.61 -10.66
CA PHE A 112 -6.03 15.01 -9.39
C PHE A 112 -6.31 13.51 -9.34
N ALA A 113 -7.41 13.05 -9.94
CA ALA A 113 -7.70 11.61 -10.07
C ALA A 113 -6.62 10.89 -10.87
N LEU A 114 -6.15 11.49 -11.97
CA LEU A 114 -5.02 10.96 -12.76
C LEU A 114 -3.73 10.95 -11.94
N LEU A 115 -3.46 12.03 -11.20
CA LEU A 115 -2.28 12.16 -10.36
C LEU A 115 -2.28 11.10 -9.24
N VAL A 116 -3.40 10.90 -8.55
CA VAL A 116 -3.57 9.85 -7.53
C VAL A 116 -3.44 8.46 -8.15
N ALA A 117 -4.06 8.21 -9.31
CA ALA A 117 -3.95 6.92 -9.99
C ALA A 117 -2.48 6.61 -10.38
N MET A 118 -1.73 7.61 -10.82
CA MET A 118 -0.31 7.48 -11.12
C MET A 118 0.51 7.25 -9.84
N LEU A 119 0.32 8.06 -8.81
CA LEU A 119 1.06 7.95 -7.55
C LEU A 119 0.74 6.68 -6.78
N PHE A 120 -0.46 6.12 -6.90
CA PHE A 120 -0.85 4.92 -6.16
C PHE A 120 0.03 3.71 -6.52
N ASP A 121 0.28 3.48 -7.81
CA ASP A 121 1.18 2.41 -8.26
C ASP A 121 2.61 2.62 -7.70
N TRP A 122 3.10 3.86 -7.65
CA TRP A 122 4.41 4.19 -7.05
C TRP A 122 4.43 4.05 -5.52
N ALA A 123 3.34 4.42 -4.84
CA ALA A 123 3.20 4.26 -3.40
C ALA A 123 3.26 2.77 -3.00
N LEU A 124 2.64 1.89 -3.79
CA LEU A 124 2.73 0.44 -3.61
C LEU A 124 4.17 -0.08 -3.78
N VAL A 125 4.92 0.43 -4.75
CA VAL A 125 6.34 0.10 -4.94
C VAL A 125 7.16 0.53 -3.72
N GLY A 126 6.92 1.74 -3.20
CA GLY A 126 7.57 2.24 -2.00
C GLY A 126 7.28 1.37 -0.77
N LEU A 127 6.01 1.09 -0.49
CA LEU A 127 5.61 0.29 0.66
C LEU A 127 6.16 -1.14 0.60
N THR A 128 6.04 -1.81 -0.54
CA THR A 128 6.51 -3.21 -0.67
C THR A 128 8.03 -3.32 -0.69
N SER A 129 8.74 -2.33 -1.23
CA SER A 129 10.21 -2.30 -1.16
C SER A 129 10.70 -2.05 0.26
N LEU A 130 10.05 -1.16 1.02
CA LEU A 130 10.35 -0.93 2.44
C LEU A 130 10.12 -2.18 3.30
N VAL A 131 8.97 -2.82 3.15
CA VAL A 131 8.64 -4.03 3.92
C VAL A 131 9.58 -5.17 3.54
N GLY A 132 9.80 -5.40 2.23
CA GLY A 132 10.73 -6.44 1.76
C GLY A 132 12.16 -6.21 2.24
N ALA A 133 12.64 -4.96 2.19
CA ALA A 133 13.95 -4.60 2.72
C ALA A 133 14.05 -4.82 4.24
N GLY A 134 13.03 -4.42 5.00
CA GLY A 134 12.96 -4.61 6.45
C GLY A 134 13.05 -6.09 6.84
N LEU A 135 12.29 -6.95 6.16
CA LEU A 135 12.31 -8.40 6.39
C LEU A 135 13.69 -9.02 6.09
N LEU A 136 14.33 -8.61 4.99
CA LEU A 136 15.66 -9.11 4.63
C LEU A 136 16.75 -8.65 5.61
N VAL A 137 16.70 -7.40 6.07
CA VAL A 137 17.69 -6.89 7.03
C VAL A 137 17.53 -7.50 8.42
N GLN A 138 16.30 -7.77 8.87
CA GLN A 138 16.06 -8.52 10.09
C GLN A 138 16.68 -9.92 10.04
N LEU A 139 16.60 -10.58 8.87
CA LEU A 139 17.15 -11.91 8.66
C LEU A 139 18.69 -11.94 8.77
N LEU A 140 19.34 -10.86 8.33
CA LEU A 140 20.79 -10.72 8.35
C LEU A 140 21.36 -10.41 9.74
N GLY A 141 20.52 -10.11 10.73
CA GLY A 141 20.95 -9.81 12.10
C GLY A 141 21.91 -8.61 12.19
N ALA A 142 21.80 -7.65 11.27
CA ALA A 142 22.72 -6.53 11.16
C ALA A 142 22.59 -5.55 12.35
N SER A 143 23.72 -4.96 12.77
CA SER A 143 23.73 -3.92 13.82
C SER A 143 22.98 -2.65 13.40
N SER A 144 22.53 -1.84 14.37
CA SER A 144 21.58 -0.72 14.12
C SER A 144 22.00 0.26 13.01
N ILE A 145 23.28 0.61 12.88
CA ILE A 145 23.74 1.54 11.83
C ILE A 145 23.81 0.86 10.45
N LEU A 146 24.29 -0.38 10.40
CA LEU A 146 24.40 -1.17 9.16
C LEU A 146 23.01 -1.55 8.63
N SER A 147 22.04 -1.74 9.54
CA SER A 147 20.66 -2.04 9.20
C SER A 147 20.01 -0.93 8.37
N LEU A 148 20.25 0.34 8.73
CA LEU A 148 19.66 1.49 8.03
C LEU A 148 20.23 1.64 6.61
N ALA A 149 21.54 1.50 6.47
CA ALA A 149 22.22 1.54 5.18
C ALA A 149 21.76 0.39 4.26
N LEU A 150 21.65 -0.83 4.80
CA LEU A 150 21.16 -1.99 4.05
C LEU A 150 19.70 -1.82 3.62
N ILE A 151 18.82 -1.32 4.50
CA ILE A 151 17.43 -1.02 4.15
C ILE A 151 17.38 0.00 3.01
N ALA A 152 18.14 1.10 3.12
CA ALA A 152 18.17 2.13 2.07
C ALA A 152 18.59 1.56 0.71
N VAL A 153 19.67 0.76 0.67
CA VAL A 153 20.15 0.12 -0.56
C VAL A 153 19.10 -0.85 -1.13
N LEU A 154 18.52 -1.71 -0.29
CA LEU A 154 17.51 -2.68 -0.72
C LEU A 154 16.21 -2.01 -1.21
N VAL A 155 15.79 -0.92 -0.58
CA VAL A 155 14.65 -0.11 -1.01
C VAL A 155 14.90 0.46 -2.40
N VAL A 156 16.06 1.07 -2.63
CA VAL A 156 16.43 1.61 -3.95
C VAL A 156 16.43 0.51 -5.01
N ILE A 157 16.99 -0.67 -4.70
CA ILE A 157 16.97 -1.83 -5.59
C ILE A 157 15.51 -2.24 -5.90
N GLY A 158 14.65 -2.36 -4.89
CA GLY A 158 13.23 -2.66 -5.05
C GLY A 158 12.52 -1.63 -5.93
N PHE A 159 12.80 -0.34 -5.73
CA PHE A 159 12.24 0.76 -6.52
C PHE A 159 12.64 0.67 -8.00
N ILE A 160 13.91 0.34 -8.28
CA ILE A 160 14.42 0.19 -9.65
C ILE A 160 13.77 -1.03 -10.33
N ILE A 161 13.71 -2.17 -9.65
CA ILE A 161 13.17 -3.42 -10.21
C ILE A 161 11.66 -3.26 -10.50
N GLN A 162 10.89 -2.83 -9.50
CA GLN A 162 9.44 -2.70 -9.65
C GLN A 162 9.04 -1.49 -10.49
N GLY A 163 9.79 -0.37 -10.39
CA GLY A 163 9.57 0.83 -11.21
C GLY A 163 9.82 0.60 -12.70
N ARG A 164 10.86 -0.16 -13.06
CA ARG A 164 11.07 -0.57 -14.46
C ARG A 164 9.96 -1.48 -15.00
N ALA A 165 9.37 -2.32 -14.14
CA ALA A 165 8.22 -3.14 -14.51
C ALA A 165 6.94 -2.32 -14.75
N LEU A 166 6.82 -1.14 -14.11
CA LEU A 166 5.72 -0.20 -14.36
C LEU A 166 5.86 0.51 -15.72
N LEU A 167 7.07 0.91 -16.11
CA LEU A 167 7.33 1.64 -17.36
C LEU A 167 7.21 0.79 -18.64
N LYS A 168 7.18 -0.55 -18.51
CA LYS A 168 7.04 -1.49 -19.64
C LYS A 168 5.59 -1.88 -19.96
N LYS A 169 4.61 -1.35 -19.23
CA LYS A 169 3.17 -1.57 -19.48
C LYS A 169 2.59 -0.46 -20.36
#